data_AF-A0A350CSI1-F1
#
_entry.id   AF-A0A350CSI1-F1
#
_cell.length_a   1.000
_cell.length_b   1.000
_cell.length_c   1.000
_cell.angle_alpha   90.00
_cell.angle_beta   90.00
_cell.angle_gamma   90.00
#
_symmetry.space_group_name_H-M   'P 1'
#
loop_
_entity.id
_entity.type
_entity.pdbx_description
1 polymer ?
#
loop_
_entity_poly.entity_id
_entity_poly.type
_entity_poly.pdbx_seq_one_letter_code
_entity_poly.pdbx_strand_id
1 'polypeptide(L)'
;RQGRDARGREIAAQLEAAGIPGAYEGALKYVGNPDLLSRTHFARYIVETGLCDTTSEVFRKFLTEGKPGYVPHRWATLEEAMGWIRGAGGIPVIAHPGRYKFDATAEGALFDEFRQRGGNAIEVVTGSHTPDQYETYAEVARRYGFLASRGTDFHAPGEARVEFDALAPLPSSVTPVWHDWF
;
A
#
# COMPACT_ATOMS: atom_id res chain seq x y z
N ARG A 1 7.75 5.58 -11.91
CA ARG A 1 7.12 6.92 -12.14
C ARG A 1 6.76 7.12 -13.60
N GLN A 2 7.69 6.87 -14.54
CA GLN A 2 7.53 7.11 -15.98
C GLN A 2 6.21 6.60 -16.62
N GLY A 3 5.65 5.47 -16.18
CA GLY A 3 4.40 4.95 -16.72
C GLY A 3 3.10 5.43 -16.04
N ARG A 4 3.15 6.36 -15.08
CA ARG A 4 1.96 6.78 -14.31
C ARG A 4 0.97 7.63 -15.11
N ASP A 5 1.43 8.57 -15.94
CA ASP A 5 0.54 9.39 -16.80
C ASP A 5 -0.19 8.51 -17.82
N ALA A 6 0.55 7.73 -18.62
CA ALA A 6 -0.04 6.83 -19.61
C ALA A 6 -1.07 5.87 -18.99
N ARG A 7 -0.73 5.27 -17.84
CA ARG A 7 -1.66 4.43 -17.08
C ARG A 7 -2.86 5.22 -16.57
N GLY A 8 -2.66 6.45 -16.08
CA GLY A 8 -3.75 7.32 -15.63
C GLY A 8 -4.75 7.62 -16.74
N ARG A 9 -4.27 7.88 -17.96
CA ARG A 9 -5.14 8.10 -19.12
C ARG A 9 -5.93 6.85 -19.49
N GLU A 10 -5.32 5.68 -19.43
CA GLU A 10 -6.01 4.42 -19.68
C GLU A 10 -7.07 4.11 -18.60
N ILE A 11 -6.77 4.41 -17.33
CA ILE A 11 -7.77 4.34 -16.24
C ILE A 11 -8.95 5.26 -16.56
N ALA A 12 -8.68 6.51 -16.95
CA ALA A 12 -9.72 7.46 -17.28
C ALA A 12 -10.60 7.00 -18.45
N ALA A 13 -10.00 6.43 -19.50
CA ALA A 13 -10.74 5.89 -20.64
C ALA A 13 -11.68 4.74 -20.23
N GLN A 14 -11.24 3.83 -19.36
CA GLN A 14 -12.11 2.76 -18.85
C GLN A 14 -13.23 3.30 -17.94
N LEU A 15 -12.95 4.33 -17.14
CA LEU A 15 -13.96 4.96 -16.29
C LEU A 15 -15.00 5.73 -17.12
N GLU A 16 -14.57 6.40 -18.18
CA GLU A 16 -15.45 7.09 -19.12
C GLU A 16 -16.39 6.10 -19.82
N ALA A 17 -15.87 4.96 -20.28
CA ALA A 17 -16.69 3.86 -20.82
C ALA A 17 -17.69 3.28 -19.80
N ALA A 18 -17.41 3.45 -18.50
CA ALA A 18 -18.29 3.05 -17.40
C ALA A 18 -19.21 4.20 -16.90
N GLY A 19 -19.28 5.32 -17.63
CA GLY A 19 -20.17 6.45 -17.32
C GLY A 19 -19.59 7.48 -16.35
N ILE A 20 -18.27 7.50 -16.16
CA ILE A 20 -17.56 8.46 -15.30
C ILE A 20 -16.64 9.32 -16.18
N PRO A 21 -17.18 10.32 -16.89
CA PRO A 21 -16.40 11.17 -17.80
C PRO A 21 -15.44 12.09 -17.03
N GLY A 22 -14.37 12.56 -17.68
CA GLY A 22 -13.46 13.55 -17.11
C GLY A 22 -12.63 13.07 -15.92
N ALA A 23 -12.48 11.76 -15.75
CA ALA A 23 -11.81 11.17 -14.60
C ALA A 23 -10.31 11.52 -14.50
N TYR A 24 -9.64 11.78 -15.62
CA TYR A 24 -8.23 12.17 -15.63
C TYR A 24 -8.04 13.55 -15.02
N GLU A 25 -8.74 14.54 -15.56
CA GLU A 25 -8.73 15.93 -15.12
C GLU A 25 -9.26 16.06 -13.69
N GLY A 26 -10.31 15.29 -13.37
CA GLY A 26 -10.86 15.18 -12.03
C GLY A 26 -9.82 14.70 -11.01
N ALA A 27 -9.10 13.62 -11.33
CA ALA A 27 -8.04 13.11 -10.46
C ALA A 27 -6.87 14.09 -10.31
N LEU A 28 -6.52 14.86 -11.35
CA LEU A 28 -5.44 15.85 -11.29
C LEU A 28 -5.69 16.97 -10.28
N LYS A 29 -6.96 17.28 -9.93
CA LYS A 29 -7.28 18.25 -8.87
C LYS A 29 -6.73 17.84 -7.50
N TYR A 30 -6.56 16.54 -7.27
CA TYR A 30 -6.15 15.96 -6.00
C TYR A 30 -4.66 15.65 -5.91
N VAL A 31 -3.87 15.98 -6.94
CA VAL A 31 -2.43 15.68 -6.98
C VAL A 31 -1.61 16.97 -7.02
N GLY A 32 -0.67 17.12 -6.08
CA GLY A 32 0.27 18.25 -6.08
C GLY A 32 1.36 18.15 -7.15
N ASN A 33 1.73 16.91 -7.54
CA ASN A 33 2.66 16.64 -8.63
C ASN A 33 2.04 15.60 -9.58
N PRO A 34 1.72 15.95 -10.84
CA PRO A 34 1.13 15.04 -11.83
C PRO A 34 1.88 13.70 -12.00
N ASP A 35 3.20 13.66 -11.83
CA ASP A 35 4.01 12.45 -11.91
C ASP A 35 3.69 11.41 -10.82
N LEU A 36 2.98 11.83 -9.77
CA LEU A 36 2.56 11.00 -8.64
C LEU A 36 1.09 10.59 -8.71
N LEU A 37 0.42 10.81 -9.86
CA LEU A 37 -0.96 10.37 -10.06
C LEU A 37 -1.14 8.90 -9.68
N SER A 38 -2.20 8.62 -8.92
CA SER A 38 -2.49 7.32 -8.32
C SER A 38 -3.99 7.05 -8.36
N ARG A 39 -4.38 5.78 -8.14
CA ARG A 39 -5.80 5.39 -8.07
C ARG A 39 -6.56 6.12 -6.95
N THR A 40 -5.89 6.51 -5.87
CA THR A 40 -6.53 7.25 -4.78
C THR A 40 -7.04 8.61 -5.24
N HIS A 41 -6.35 9.28 -6.17
CA HIS A 41 -6.82 10.56 -6.73
C HIS A 41 -8.07 10.37 -7.59
N PHE A 42 -8.13 9.30 -8.39
CA PHE A 42 -9.36 8.91 -9.11
C PHE A 42 -10.49 8.59 -8.13
N ALA A 43 -10.20 7.90 -7.03
CA ALA A 43 -11.20 7.58 -6.03
C ALA A 43 -11.80 8.83 -5.37
N ARG A 44 -10.96 9.84 -5.05
CA ARG A 44 -11.42 11.13 -4.53
C ARG A 44 -12.32 11.86 -5.53
N TYR A 45 -11.95 11.86 -6.81
CA TYR A 45 -12.81 12.42 -7.86
C TYR A 45 -14.16 11.69 -7.96
N ILE A 46 -14.18 10.36 -7.93
CA ILE A 46 -15.44 9.60 -7.98
C ILE A 46 -16.33 9.93 -6.77
N VAL A 47 -15.75 10.12 -5.59
CA VAL A 47 -16.48 10.60 -4.41
C VAL A 47 -17.00 12.03 -4.62
N GLU A 48 -16.19 12.95 -5.20
CA GLU A 48 -16.60 14.31 -5.55
C GLU A 48 -17.84 14.32 -6.47
N THR A 49 -17.95 13.36 -7.39
CA THR A 49 -19.12 13.24 -8.28
C THR A 49 -20.41 12.78 -7.59
N GLY A 50 -20.33 12.32 -6.33
CA GLY A 50 -21.46 11.76 -5.59
C GLY A 50 -21.82 10.32 -5.98
N LEU A 51 -21.03 9.65 -6.81
CA LEU A 51 -21.29 8.25 -7.24
C LEU A 51 -21.00 7.22 -6.14
N CYS A 52 -20.12 7.57 -5.20
CA CYS A 52 -19.76 6.77 -4.03
C CYS A 52 -19.57 7.70 -2.83
N ASP A 53 -19.92 7.22 -1.64
CA ASP A 53 -19.83 8.03 -0.41
C ASP A 53 -18.39 8.06 0.14
N THR A 54 -17.60 7.03 -0.14
CA THR A 54 -16.24 6.88 0.39
C THR A 54 -15.27 6.29 -0.63
N THR A 55 -13.98 6.54 -0.47
CA THR A 55 -12.92 5.94 -1.30
C THR A 55 -12.90 4.41 -1.19
N SER A 56 -13.21 3.87 -0.01
CA SER A 56 -13.39 2.44 0.23
C SER A 56 -14.51 1.85 -0.64
N GLU A 57 -15.64 2.54 -0.75
CA GLU A 57 -16.71 2.14 -1.65
C GLU A 57 -16.29 2.18 -3.11
N VAL A 58 -15.51 3.20 -3.51
CA VAL A 58 -14.96 3.27 -4.88
C VAL A 58 -14.14 2.03 -5.19
N PHE A 59 -13.19 1.63 -4.33
CA PHE A 59 -12.38 0.42 -4.58
C PHE A 59 -13.21 -0.88 -4.58
N ARG A 60 -14.40 -0.88 -3.96
CA ARG A 60 -15.36 -1.99 -4.07
C ARG A 60 -16.09 -2.01 -5.43
N LYS A 61 -16.23 -0.90 -6.14
CA LYS A 61 -16.94 -0.83 -7.43
C LYS A 61 -16.04 -0.66 -8.66
N PHE A 62 -14.88 -0.05 -8.48
CA PHE A 62 -13.97 0.42 -9.54
C PHE A 62 -12.50 0.22 -9.13
N LEU A 63 -11.56 0.54 -10.04
CA LEU A 63 -10.12 0.70 -9.79
C LEU A 63 -9.38 -0.54 -9.24
N THR A 64 -10.06 -1.67 -9.15
CA THR A 64 -9.55 -2.97 -8.70
C THR A 64 -9.73 -4.01 -9.79
N GLU A 65 -8.93 -5.07 -9.74
CA GLU A 65 -8.90 -6.10 -10.78
C GLU A 65 -10.29 -6.65 -11.11
N GLY A 66 -10.58 -6.75 -12.41
CA GLY A 66 -11.89 -7.15 -12.93
C GLY A 66 -12.96 -6.05 -12.92
N LYS A 67 -12.64 -4.81 -12.52
CA LYS A 67 -13.60 -3.68 -12.48
C LYS A 67 -13.14 -2.51 -13.34
N PRO A 68 -14.05 -1.60 -13.74
CA PRO A 68 -13.69 -0.46 -14.57
C PRO A 68 -12.64 0.45 -13.91
N GLY A 69 -11.72 0.96 -14.72
CA GLY A 69 -10.61 1.79 -14.25
C GLY A 69 -9.46 0.99 -13.63
N TYR A 70 -9.43 -0.33 -13.81
CA TYR A 70 -8.26 -1.14 -13.48
C TYR A 70 -7.37 -1.35 -14.70
N VAL A 71 -6.18 -0.80 -14.59
CA VAL A 71 -5.10 -1.01 -15.56
C VAL A 71 -3.92 -1.64 -14.81
N PRO A 72 -3.42 -2.82 -15.22
CA PRO A 72 -2.26 -3.43 -14.59
C PRO A 72 -1.05 -2.50 -14.73
N HIS A 73 -0.14 -2.55 -13.75
CA HIS A 73 1.10 -1.78 -13.82
C HIS A 73 2.28 -2.68 -13.46
N ARG A 74 3.34 -2.58 -14.24
CA ARG A 74 4.61 -3.19 -13.89
C ARG A 74 5.34 -2.26 -12.95
N TRP A 75 5.43 -2.68 -11.70
CA TRP A 75 6.26 -2.03 -10.69
C TRP A 75 7.69 -2.57 -10.77
N ALA A 76 8.58 -2.00 -9.97
CA ALA A 76 9.90 -2.56 -9.78
C ALA A 76 9.81 -4.01 -9.28
N THR A 77 10.79 -4.82 -9.67
CA THR A 77 10.97 -6.14 -9.07
C THR A 77 11.35 -6.02 -7.60
N LEU A 78 11.16 -7.10 -6.84
CA LEU A 78 11.58 -7.16 -5.45
C LEU A 78 13.09 -6.89 -5.31
N GLU A 79 13.88 -7.47 -6.22
CA GLU A 79 15.33 -7.29 -6.28
C GLU A 79 15.75 -5.83 -6.49
N GLU A 80 15.17 -5.16 -7.49
CA GLU A 80 15.45 -3.75 -7.77
C GLU A 80 15.08 -2.86 -6.58
N ALA A 81 13.87 -3.03 -6.02
CA ALA A 81 13.39 -2.23 -4.91
C ALA A 81 14.30 -2.36 -3.68
N MET A 82 14.67 -3.59 -3.32
CA MET A 82 15.58 -3.83 -2.21
C MET A 82 16.99 -3.32 -2.48
N GLY A 83 17.50 -3.53 -3.70
CA GLY A 83 18.80 -3.05 -4.14
C GLY A 83 18.92 -1.54 -4.00
N TRP A 84 17.91 -0.78 -4.43
CA TRP A 84 17.90 0.68 -4.31
C TRP A 84 17.85 1.15 -2.85
N ILE A 85 16.97 0.57 -2.02
CA ILE A 85 16.84 0.97 -0.62
C ILE A 85 18.15 0.75 0.13
N ARG A 86 18.75 -0.44 -0.01
CA ARG A 86 20.03 -0.74 0.64
C ARG A 86 21.20 0.04 0.06
N GLY A 87 21.22 0.23 -1.26
CA GLY A 87 22.24 1.05 -1.93
C GLY A 87 22.24 2.50 -1.43
N ALA A 88 21.11 2.98 -0.93
CA ALA A 88 20.98 4.27 -0.26
C ALA A 88 21.25 4.23 1.26
N GLY A 89 21.65 3.08 1.82
CA GLY A 89 21.89 2.88 3.26
C GLY A 89 20.63 2.62 4.09
N GLY A 90 19.48 2.42 3.46
CA GLY A 90 18.20 2.16 4.14
C GLY A 90 17.94 0.69 4.42
N ILE A 91 16.90 0.45 5.23
CA ILE A 91 16.39 -0.89 5.55
C ILE A 91 15.10 -1.12 4.74
N PRO A 92 15.03 -2.13 3.85
CA PRO A 92 13.79 -2.48 3.18
C PRO A 92 12.81 -3.12 4.18
N VAL A 93 11.54 -2.74 4.10
CA VAL A 93 10.47 -3.23 4.98
C VAL A 93 9.31 -3.76 4.12
N ILE A 94 8.80 -4.95 4.41
CA ILE A 94 7.52 -5.41 3.85
C ILE A 94 6.39 -4.60 4.50
N ALA A 95 5.73 -3.76 3.71
CA ALA A 95 4.63 -2.92 4.20
C ALA A 95 3.31 -3.70 4.23
N HIS A 96 2.49 -3.44 5.26
CA HIS A 96 1.11 -3.88 5.45
C HIS A 96 0.77 -5.26 4.83
N PRO A 97 1.48 -6.34 5.22
CA PRO A 97 1.34 -7.66 4.61
C PRO A 97 -0.08 -8.22 4.66
N GLY A 98 -0.89 -7.85 5.66
CA GLY A 98 -2.29 -8.26 5.80
C GLY A 98 -3.22 -7.80 4.67
N ARG A 99 -2.75 -6.92 3.78
CA ARG A 99 -3.49 -6.50 2.58
C ARG A 99 -3.28 -7.42 1.38
N TYR A 100 -2.24 -8.25 1.39
CA TYR A 100 -1.93 -9.11 0.26
C TYR A 100 -2.97 -10.22 0.18
N LYS A 101 -3.46 -10.50 -1.03
CA LYS A 101 -4.38 -11.61 -1.29
C LYS A 101 -3.62 -12.91 -1.50
N PHE A 102 -2.68 -13.18 -0.60
CA PHE A 102 -1.85 -14.38 -0.63
C PHE A 102 -2.45 -15.40 0.34
N ASP A 103 -2.44 -16.66 -0.08
CA ASP A 103 -2.56 -17.74 0.88
C ASP A 103 -1.27 -17.88 1.69
N ALA A 104 -1.28 -18.73 2.72
CA ALA A 104 -0.12 -18.92 3.57
C ALA A 104 1.13 -19.43 2.81
N THR A 105 0.95 -20.12 1.68
CA THR A 105 2.06 -20.63 0.87
C THR A 105 2.72 -19.50 0.09
N ALA A 106 1.92 -18.68 -0.60
CA ALA A 106 2.40 -17.51 -1.34
C ALA A 106 3.00 -16.46 -0.40
N GLU A 107 2.42 -16.27 0.78
CA GLU A 107 2.94 -15.37 1.80
C GLU A 107 4.29 -15.86 2.34
N GLY A 108 4.41 -17.16 2.67
CA GLY A 108 5.69 -17.76 3.06
C GLY A 108 6.76 -17.62 1.97
N ALA A 109 6.40 -17.87 0.70
CA ALA A 109 7.31 -17.71 -0.43
C ALA A 109 7.83 -16.27 -0.57
N LEU A 110 6.97 -15.27 -0.37
CA LEU A 110 7.39 -13.85 -0.34
C LEU A 110 8.41 -13.62 0.78
N PHE A 111 8.13 -14.11 1.99
CA PHE A 111 9.01 -13.88 3.14
C PHE A 111 10.36 -14.58 2.98
N ASP A 112 10.36 -15.81 2.46
CA ASP A 112 11.58 -16.54 2.12
C ASP A 112 12.40 -15.80 1.06
N GLU A 113 11.79 -15.37 -0.04
CA GLU A 113 12.50 -14.64 -1.10
C GLU A 113 13.05 -13.30 -0.58
N PHE A 114 12.23 -12.55 0.15
CA PHE A 114 12.65 -11.28 0.76
C PHE A 114 13.84 -11.47 1.69
N ARG A 115 13.81 -12.49 2.54
CA ARG A 115 14.92 -12.82 3.44
C ARG A 115 16.17 -13.26 2.69
N GLN A 116 16.04 -14.14 1.70
CA GLN A 116 17.17 -14.62 0.89
C GLN A 116 17.88 -13.46 0.16
N ARG A 117 17.14 -12.41 -0.19
CA ARG A 117 17.67 -11.19 -0.81
C ARG A 117 18.23 -10.18 0.19
N GLY A 118 18.28 -10.52 1.48
CA GLY A 118 18.84 -9.68 2.54
C GLY A 118 17.85 -8.69 3.16
N GLY A 119 16.54 -8.91 2.98
CA GLY A 119 15.49 -8.16 3.66
C GLY A 119 15.30 -8.68 5.08
N ASN A 120 15.11 -7.78 6.04
CA ASN A 120 15.11 -8.12 7.45
C ASN A 120 14.07 -7.34 8.29
N ALA A 121 13.05 -6.75 7.67
CA ALA A 121 12.02 -6.01 8.39
C ALA A 121 10.62 -6.14 7.77
N ILE A 122 9.59 -6.09 8.62
CA ILE A 122 8.18 -6.21 8.25
C ILE A 122 7.32 -5.28 9.10
N GLU A 123 6.26 -4.72 8.55
CA GLU A 123 5.24 -4.04 9.36
C GLU A 123 4.42 -5.04 10.17
N VAL A 124 4.43 -4.85 11.50
CA VAL A 124 3.66 -5.67 12.44
C VAL A 124 2.37 -4.95 12.82
N VAL A 125 2.50 -3.69 13.26
CA VAL A 125 1.37 -2.85 13.64
C VAL A 125 1.18 -1.78 12.57
N THR A 126 0.08 -1.87 11.82
CA THR A 126 -0.26 -0.89 10.78
C THR A 126 -1.74 -0.59 10.76
N GLY A 127 -2.14 0.60 10.28
CA GLY A 127 -3.55 0.99 10.19
C GLY A 127 -4.35 0.11 9.24
N SER A 128 -3.64 -0.64 8.38
CA SER A 128 -4.19 -1.62 7.46
C SER A 128 -4.40 -3.01 8.07
N HIS A 129 -3.95 -3.26 9.30
CA HIS A 129 -4.15 -4.53 10.01
C HIS A 129 -5.31 -4.45 11.00
N THR A 130 -5.94 -5.59 11.27
CA THR A 130 -6.80 -5.78 12.44
C THR A 130 -5.98 -6.01 13.71
N PRO A 131 -6.52 -5.76 14.92
CA PRO A 131 -5.82 -6.03 16.17
C PRO A 131 -5.32 -7.48 16.30
N ASP A 132 -6.07 -8.46 15.79
CA ASP A 132 -5.68 -9.87 15.73
C ASP A 132 -4.52 -10.12 14.74
N GLN A 133 -4.44 -9.36 13.65
CA GLN A 133 -3.33 -9.45 12.70
C GLN A 133 -2.00 -8.93 13.30
N TYR A 134 -2.03 -8.07 14.32
CA TYR A 134 -0.79 -7.60 14.95
C TYR A 134 0.01 -8.74 15.58
N GLU A 135 -0.63 -9.66 16.31
CA GLU A 135 0.08 -10.81 16.87
C GLU A 135 0.49 -11.79 15.79
N THR A 136 -0.35 -11.98 14.76
CA THR A 136 -0.02 -12.81 13.60
C THR A 136 1.29 -12.35 12.94
N TYR A 137 1.44 -11.05 12.66
CA TYR A 137 2.66 -10.52 12.06
C TYR A 137 3.82 -10.39 13.04
N ALA A 138 3.56 -10.32 14.36
CA ALA A 138 4.59 -10.45 15.37
C ALA A 138 5.18 -11.87 15.38
N GLU A 139 4.34 -12.91 15.26
CA GLU A 139 4.79 -14.30 15.09
C GLU A 139 5.61 -14.49 13.83
N VAL A 140 5.18 -13.92 12.70
CA VAL A 140 5.96 -13.91 11.45
C VAL A 140 7.32 -13.26 11.68
N ALA A 141 7.36 -12.08 12.30
CA ALA A 141 8.60 -11.38 12.57
C ALA A 141 9.57 -12.24 13.41
N ARG A 142 9.07 -12.89 14.47
CA ARG A 142 9.88 -13.81 15.29
C ARG A 142 10.35 -15.03 14.51
N ARG A 143 9.47 -15.67 13.73
CA ARG A 143 9.78 -16.88 12.95
C ARG A 143 10.88 -16.62 11.92
N TYR A 144 10.81 -15.51 11.22
CA TYR A 144 11.77 -15.17 10.15
C TYR A 144 12.98 -14.39 10.64
N GLY A 145 12.97 -13.91 11.89
CA GLY A 145 14.00 -13.02 12.43
C GLY A 145 13.93 -11.62 11.84
N PHE A 146 12.74 -11.15 11.46
CA PHE A 146 12.54 -9.79 10.99
C PHE A 146 12.42 -8.80 12.15
N LEU A 147 12.93 -7.60 11.93
CA LEU A 147 12.63 -6.42 12.73
C LEU A 147 11.20 -5.96 12.45
N ALA A 148 10.56 -5.39 13.46
CA ALA A 148 9.19 -4.92 13.40
C ALA A 148 9.12 -3.42 13.10
N SER A 149 8.39 -3.07 12.05
CA SER A 149 8.00 -1.70 11.74
C SER A 149 6.57 -1.41 12.19
N ARG A 150 6.27 -0.11 12.34
CA ARG A 150 4.97 0.42 12.71
C ARG A 150 4.63 1.64 11.85
N GLY A 151 3.44 1.67 11.26
CA GLY A 151 3.02 2.80 10.42
C GLY A 151 1.51 2.91 10.27
N THR A 152 0.95 4.12 10.31
CA THR A 152 -0.52 4.31 10.24
C THR A 152 -1.10 4.06 8.85
N ASP A 153 -0.29 4.14 7.80
CA ASP A 153 -0.75 4.19 6.41
C ASP A 153 -1.76 5.35 6.18
N PHE A 154 -1.56 6.47 6.89
CA PHE A 154 -2.44 7.64 6.85
C PHE A 154 -2.34 8.39 5.51
N HIS A 155 -3.48 8.74 4.94
CA HIS A 155 -3.59 9.43 3.65
C HIS A 155 -4.33 10.78 3.72
N ALA A 156 -5.38 10.86 4.53
CA ALA A 156 -6.12 12.08 4.88
C ALA A 156 -7.04 11.80 6.07
N PRO A 157 -7.48 12.84 6.82
CA PRO A 157 -8.46 12.69 7.88
C PRO A 157 -9.74 12.02 7.35
N GLY A 158 -10.26 11.02 8.09
CA GLY A 158 -11.48 10.29 7.71
C GLY A 158 -11.35 9.28 6.57
N GLU A 159 -10.17 9.12 5.94
CA GLU A 159 -9.92 8.09 4.93
C GLU A 159 -9.32 6.79 5.51
N ALA A 160 -8.74 6.86 6.71
CA ALA A 160 -8.08 5.74 7.37
C ALA A 160 -8.94 5.15 8.50
N ARG A 161 -8.69 3.87 8.84
CA ARG A 161 -9.31 3.24 10.01
C ARG A 161 -8.73 3.78 11.33
N VAL A 162 -7.48 4.20 11.30
CA VAL A 162 -6.76 4.70 12.47
C VAL A 162 -6.21 6.08 12.13
N GLU A 163 -6.44 7.04 13.02
CA GLU A 163 -5.88 8.39 12.91
C GLU A 163 -4.37 8.39 13.15
N PHE A 164 -3.70 9.47 12.74
CA PHE A 164 -2.24 9.56 12.69
C PHE A 164 -1.54 9.22 14.02
N ASP A 165 -2.14 9.54 15.16
CA ASP A 165 -1.60 9.37 16.51
C ASP A 165 -2.17 8.19 17.29
N ALA A 166 -3.08 7.42 16.69
CA ALA A 166 -3.92 6.44 17.41
C ALA A 166 -3.44 4.97 17.24
N LEU A 167 -2.24 4.73 16.72
CA LEU A 167 -1.74 3.38 16.48
C LEU A 167 -1.11 2.77 17.74
N ALA A 168 -1.47 1.51 18.04
CA ALA A 168 -0.97 0.78 19.19
C ALA A 168 0.58 0.66 19.21
N PRO A 169 1.22 0.49 20.38
CA PRO A 169 2.64 0.13 20.44
C PRO A 169 2.90 -1.24 19.78
N LEU A 170 4.15 -1.47 19.37
CA LEU A 170 4.59 -2.81 18.96
C LEU A 170 4.46 -3.79 20.15
N PRO A 171 4.09 -5.06 19.90
CA PRO A 171 4.19 -6.10 20.92
C PRO A 171 5.61 -6.17 21.52
N SER A 172 5.74 -6.43 22.82
CA SER A 172 7.05 -6.55 23.47
C SER A 172 7.88 -7.74 23.01
N SER A 173 7.28 -8.65 22.25
CA SER A 173 7.87 -9.88 21.72
C SER A 173 8.69 -9.68 20.44
N VAL A 174 8.74 -8.46 19.88
CA VAL A 174 9.47 -8.15 18.65
C VAL A 174 10.48 -7.02 18.84
N THR A 175 11.55 -7.04 18.04
CA THR A 175 12.56 -5.97 18.03
C THR A 175 12.17 -4.89 17.02
N PRO A 176 12.03 -3.62 17.43
CA PRO A 176 11.69 -2.54 16.51
C PRO A 176 12.78 -2.29 15.45
N VAL A 177 12.41 -1.90 14.23
CA VAL A 177 13.38 -1.57 13.16
C VAL A 177 14.28 -0.37 13.50
N TRP A 178 13.84 0.47 14.43
CA TRP A 178 14.59 1.63 14.93
C TRP A 178 15.34 1.38 16.25
N HIS A 179 15.54 0.12 16.65
CA HIS A 179 16.16 -0.21 17.95
C HIS A 179 17.58 0.35 18.12
N ASP A 180 18.36 0.50 17.04
CA ASP A 180 19.75 0.98 17.07
C ASP A 180 19.93 2.41 16.53
N TRP A 181 18.84 3.18 16.40
CA TRP A 181 18.92 4.53 15.79
C TRP A 181 19.42 5.61 16.76
N PHE A 182 19.66 5.26 18.03
CA PHE A 182 20.05 6.17 19.10
C PHE A 182 21.18 5.59 19.96
#